data_AF-A4SSE7-F1
#
_entry.id   AF-A4SSE7-F1
#
_cell.length_a   1.000
_cell.length_b   1.000
_cell.length_c   1.000
_cell.angle_alpha   90.00
_cell.angle_beta   90.00
_cell.angle_gamma   90.00
#
_symmetry.space_group_name_H-M   'P 1'
#
loop_
_entity.id
_entity.type
_entity.pdbx_description
1 polymer ?
#
loop_
_entity_poly.entity_id
_entity_poly.type
_entity_poly.pdbx_seq_one_letter_code
_entity_poly.pdbx_strand_id
1 'polypeptide(L)' 'MSIDAIHIAQRAELTLLLLLTELLASGEQENRIALGALYSGGQYIQVQLIVTSRPEDLLDDDSVMGDEA' A
#
# COMPACT_ATOMS: atom_id res chain seq x y z
N MET A 1 -8.97 14.05 13.14
CA MET A 1 -8.56 13.21 11.99
C MET A 1 -9.57 13.42 10.87
N SER A 2 -9.24 14.10 9.78
CA SER A 2 -10.13 14.13 8.60
C SER A 2 -9.45 14.61 7.32
N ILE A 3 -8.66 15.69 7.37
CA ILE A 3 -8.09 16.32 6.17
C ILE A 3 -6.94 15.49 5.55
N ASP A 4 -6.01 14.98 6.37
CA ASP A 4 -4.84 14.25 5.87
C ASP A 4 -5.19 12.92 5.20
N ALA A 5 -6.20 12.22 5.71
CA ALA A 5 -6.67 10.96 5.12
C ALA A 5 -7.32 11.18 3.75
N ILE A 6 -8.09 12.26 3.58
CA ILE A 6 -8.71 12.62 2.30
C ILE A 6 -7.63 12.99 1.28
N HIS A 7 -6.62 13.77 1.67
CA HIS A 7 -5.50 14.10 0.78
C HIS A 7 -4.70 12.86 0.37
N ILE A 8 -4.46 11.93 1.29
CA ILE A 8 -3.78 10.66 0.99
C ILE A 8 -4.60 9.81 0.01
N ALA A 9 -5.92 9.72 0.19
CA ALA A 9 -6.81 8.99 -0.70
C ALA A 9 -6.83 9.59 -2.12
N GLN A 10 -6.94 10.92 -2.24
CA GLN A 10 -6.88 11.62 -3.53
C GLN A 10 -5.53 11.40 -4.23
N ARG A 11 -4.44 11.39 -3.49
CA ARG A 11 -3.12 11.10 -4.05
C ARG A 11 -3.05 9.67 -4.57
N ALA A 12 -3.64 8.70 -3.87
CA ALA A 12 -3.69 7.31 -4.34
C ALA A 12 -4.38 7.20 -5.72
N GLU A 13 -5.54 7.84 -5.87
CA GLU A 13 -6.31 7.85 -7.12
C GLU A 13 -5.49 8.41 -8.30
N LEU A 14 -4.83 9.55 -8.09
CA LEU A 14 -4.01 10.19 -9.13
C LEU A 14 -2.78 9.38 -9.53
N THR A 15 -2.29 8.50 -8.64
CA THR A 15 -1.01 7.80 -8.86
C THR A 15 -1.20 6.37 -9.39
N LEU A 16 -2.41 5.81 -9.28
CA LEU A 16 -2.68 4.40 -9.62
C LEU A 16 -2.37 4.07 -11.10
N LEU A 17 -2.81 4.93 -12.03
CA LEU A 17 -2.59 4.71 -13.46
C LEU A 17 -1.10 4.75 -13.83
N LEU A 18 -0.33 5.63 -13.18
CA LEU A 18 1.11 5.76 -13.39
C LEU A 18 1.82 4.47 -12.95
N LEU A 19 1.52 3.99 -11.74
CA LEU A 19 2.10 2.76 -11.20
C LEU A 19 1.82 1.54 -12.08
N LEU A 20 0.58 1.40 -12.56
CA LEU A 20 0.18 0.34 -13.48
C LEU A 20 0.95 0.43 -14.81
N THR A 21 1.09 1.65 -15.35
CA THR A 21 1.82 1.88 -16.60
C THR A 21 3.29 1.51 -16.45
N GLU A 22 3.93 1.96 -15.36
CA GLU A 22 5.33 1.65 -15.07
C GLU A 22 5.56 0.15 -14.85
N LEU A 23 4.69 -0.52 -14.09
CA LEU A 23 4.80 -1.95 -13.83
C LEU A 23 4.67 -2.76 -15.13
N LEU A 24 3.67 -2.44 -15.96
CA LEU A 24 3.47 -3.10 -17.25
C LEU A 24 4.59 -2.81 -18.26
N ALA A 25 5.16 -1.60 -18.25
CA ALA A 25 6.22 -1.20 -19.18
C ALA A 25 7.60 -1.76 -18.79
N SER A 26 7.90 -1.86 -17.50
CA SER A 26 9.18 -2.35 -16.99
C SER A 26 9.26 -3.87 -16.90
N GLY A 27 8.10 -4.55 -16.81
CA GLY A 27 8.05 -5.98 -16.51
C GLY A 27 8.48 -6.30 -15.07
N GLU A 28 8.61 -5.27 -14.22
CA GLU A 28 8.84 -5.42 -12.80
C GLU A 28 7.66 -6.13 -12.15
N GLN A 29 7.94 -6.86 -11.08
CA GLN A 29 6.93 -7.68 -10.43
C GLN A 29 6.15 -6.88 -9.39
N GLU A 30 6.69 -5.73 -9.00
CA GLU A 30 6.13 -4.87 -7.98
C GLU A 30 6.53 -3.40 -8.20
N ASN A 31 5.60 -2.49 -7.93
CA ASN A 31 5.85 -1.06 -7.88
C ASN A 31 5.19 -0.48 -6.62
N ARG A 32 5.93 0.35 -5.86
CA ARG A 32 5.50 0.91 -4.59
C ARG A 32 5.70 2.42 -4.56
N ILE A 33 4.72 3.15 -4.02
CA ILE A 33 4.88 4.57 -3.71
C ILE A 33 4.38 4.93 -2.32
N ALA A 34 5.13 5.79 -1.63
CA ALA A 34 4.71 6.42 -0.40
C ALA A 34 3.67 7.53 -0.69
N LEU A 35 2.48 7.42 -0.09
CA LEU A 35 1.41 8.41 -0.25
C LEU A 35 1.49 9.53 0.79
N GLY A 36 1.90 9.19 2.02
CA GLY A 36 2.03 10.12 3.14
C GLY A 36 1.96 9.39 4.48
N ALA A 37 1.90 10.15 5.58
CA ALA A 37 1.76 9.59 6.92
C ALA A 37 0.52 10.17 7.62
N LEU A 38 -0.20 9.33 8.35
CA LEU A 38 -1.34 9.71 9.17
C LEU A 38 -0.92 9.76 10.63
N TYR A 39 -1.23 10.86 11.32
CA TYR A 39 -1.06 10.92 12.77
C TYR A 39 -2.31 10.38 13.47
N SER A 40 -2.17 9.27 14.20
CA SER A 40 -3.26 8.64 14.94
C SER A 40 -2.74 8.00 16.22
N GLY A 41 -3.46 8.16 17.33
CA GLY A 41 -3.11 7.51 18.61
C GLY A 41 -1.72 7.87 19.17
N GLY A 42 -1.17 9.04 18.84
CA GLY A 42 0.17 9.46 19.31
C GLY A 42 1.33 9.00 18.42
N GLN A 43 1.05 8.37 17.28
CA GLN A 43 2.06 7.85 16.35
C GLN A 43 1.74 8.22 14.90
N TYR A 44 2.78 8.21 14.07
CA TYR A 44 2.65 8.34 12.62
C TYR A 44 2.54 6.96 11.97
N ILE A 45 1.54 6.79 11.11
CA ILE A 45 1.29 5.60 10.32
C ILE A 45 1.63 5.93 8.86
N GLN A 46 2.66 5.32 8.31
CA GLN A 46 3.02 5.50 6.90
C GLN A 46 2.02 4.78 6.00
N VAL A 47 1.45 5.48 5.04
CA VAL A 47 0.53 4.93 4.03
C VAL A 47 1.26 4.82 2.69
N GLN A 48 1.11 3.65 2.06
CA GLN A 48 1.78 3.30 0.80
C GLN A 48 0.74 2.71 -0.15
N LEU A 49 0.97 2.85 -1.45
CA LEU A 49 0.24 2.14 -2.50
C LEU A 49 1.20 1.17 -3.18
N ILE A 50 0.77 -0.09 -3.29
CA ILE A 50 1.53 -1.16 -3.90
C ILE A 50 0.71 -1.72 -5.05
N VAL A 51 1.34 -1.87 -6.22
CA VAL A 51 0.80 -2.61 -7.37
C VAL A 51 1.76 -3.76 -7.62
N THR A 52 1.24 -4.99 -7.67
CA THR A 52 2.04 -6.20 -7.83
C THR A 52 1.40 -7.14 -8.83
N SER A 53 2.22 -7.88 -9.57
CA SER A 53 1.77 -9.02 -10.37
C SER A 53 1.72 -10.33 -9.56
N ARG A 54 2.20 -10.32 -8.31
CA ARG A 54 2.18 -11.42 -7.34
C ARG A 54 1.34 -11.03 -6.13
N PRO A 55 0.00 -11.04 -6.24
CA PRO A 55 -0.88 -10.68 -5.13
C PRO A 55 -0.70 -11.58 -3.90
N GLU A 56 -0.22 -12.82 -4.07
CA GLU A 56 0.12 -13.75 -2.99
C GLU A 56 1.18 -13.20 -2.02
N ASP A 57 2.20 -12.47 -2.51
CA ASP A 57 3.28 -11.90 -1.69
C ASP A 57 2.77 -10.79 -0.74
N LEU A 58 1.56 -10.25 -0.98
CA LEU A 58 0.92 -9.26 -0.10
C LEU A 58 -0.01 -9.89 0.94
N LEU A 59 -0.40 -11.15 0.74
CA LEU A 59 -1.38 -11.85 1.58
C LEU A 59 -0.70 -12.76 2.63
N ASP A 60 0.62 -12.71 2.73
CA ASP A 60 1.46 -13.66 3.48
C ASP A 60 1.47 -13.50 5.02
N ASP A 61 0.39 -13.05 5.66
CA ASP A 61 0.28 -13.09 7.13
C ASP A 61 -1.11 -13.46 7.69
N ASP A 62 -1.88 -14.28 6.96
CA ASP A 62 -3.09 -14.94 7.51
C ASP A 62 -2.86 -16.44 7.79
N SER A 63 -1.62 -16.93 7.68
CA SER A 63 -1.27 -18.29 8.10
C SER A 63 -1.04 -18.36 9.61
N VAL A 64 -2.15 -18.54 10.32
CA VAL A 64 -2.29 -19.03 11.69
C VAL A 64 -1.09 -19.88 12.15
N MET A 65 -0.25 -19.34 13.05
CA MET A 65 0.48 -20.13 14.05
C MET A 65 -0.36 -20.06 15.32
N GLY A 66 -1.40 -20.89 15.47
CA GLY A 66 -1.27 -22.29 15.87
C GLY A 66 -1.46 -22.31 17.38
N ASP A 67 -2.62 -22.77 17.86
CA ASP A 67 -2.88 -23.00 19.29
C ASP A 67 -1.70 -23.79 19.87
N GLU A 68 -0.91 -23.16 20.73
CA GLU A 68 0.00 -23.89 21.62
C GLU A 68 -0.88 -24.53 22.70
N ALA A 69 -1.00 -25.86 22.60
CA ALA A 69 -1.70 -26.74 23.54
C ALA A 69 -0.99 -26.86 24.90
#